data_AF-A0A661UKH5-F1
#
_entry.id   AF-A0A661UKH5-F1
#
_cell.length_a   1.000
_cell.length_b   1.000
_cell.length_c   1.000
_cell.angle_alpha   90.00
_cell.angle_beta   90.00
_cell.angle_gamma   90.00
#
_symmetry.space_group_name_H-M   'P 1'
#
loop_
_entity.id
_entity.type
_entity.pdbx_description
1 polymer ?
#
loop_
_entity_poly.entity_id
_entity_poly.type
_entity_poly.pdbx_seq_one_letter_code
_entity_poly.pdbx_strand_id
1 'polypeptide(L)'
;MSALKNNLSPVKKKLYLILFIVFLVIAIYSVFFWKTGKIKTKAEVIKPPPSVKISILNGCGVDGAAGDVKEYFIKQDLSNIDIIAWRNVDRGMFIYGKTILVSKKQDEDKLKYLIELTGITRKIYSFDPNTIEDVQIILGSDYREFFN
;
A
#
# COMPACT_ATOMS: atom_id res chain seq x y z
N MET A 1 -32.65 -18.88 54.56
CA MET A 1 -32.51 -18.70 53.09
C MET A 1 -33.39 -19.75 52.41
N SER A 2 -34.50 -19.31 51.79
CA SER A 2 -35.47 -20.21 51.15
C SER A 2 -34.90 -20.71 49.82
N ALA A 3 -34.72 -22.03 49.71
CA ALA A 3 -34.33 -22.66 48.44
C ALA A 3 -35.50 -22.52 47.46
N LEU A 4 -35.28 -21.78 46.36
CA LEU A 4 -36.24 -21.65 45.26
C LEU A 4 -36.58 -23.06 44.72
N LYS A 5 -37.74 -23.60 45.10
CA LYS A 5 -38.25 -24.85 44.51
C LYS A 5 -38.53 -24.62 43.03
N ASN A 6 -37.72 -25.25 42.19
CA ASN A 6 -37.81 -25.18 40.74
C ASN A 6 -39.03 -25.97 40.24
N ASN A 7 -40.16 -25.28 40.03
CA ASN A 7 -41.46 -25.84 39.63
C ASN A 7 -41.58 -26.16 38.12
N LEU A 8 -40.46 -26.14 37.38
CA LEU A 8 -40.46 -26.38 35.95
C LEU A 8 -40.45 -27.88 35.63
N SER A 9 -41.37 -28.34 34.79
CA SER A 9 -41.40 -29.75 34.38
C SER A 9 -40.08 -30.14 33.70
N PRO A 10 -39.61 -31.40 33.84
CA PRO A 10 -38.33 -31.84 33.27
C PRO A 10 -38.25 -31.62 31.75
N VAL A 11 -39.40 -31.67 31.06
CA VAL A 11 -39.52 -31.37 29.62
C VAL A 11 -39.27 -29.89 29.34
N LYS A 12 -39.86 -28.98 30.12
CA LYS A 12 -39.66 -27.53 29.99
C LYS A 12 -38.20 -27.15 30.26
N LYS A 13 -37.52 -27.79 31.23
CA LYS A 13 -36.09 -27.56 31.49
C LYS A 13 -35.21 -27.91 30.30
N LYS A 14 -35.47 -29.05 29.64
CA LYS A 14 -34.74 -29.43 28.41
C LYS A 14 -35.00 -28.44 27.27
N LEU A 15 -36.25 -27.97 27.13
CA LEU A 15 -36.60 -26.98 26.12
C LEU A 15 -35.88 -25.63 26.32
N TYR A 16 -35.85 -25.11 27.55
CA TYR A 16 -35.12 -23.87 27.86
C TYR A 16 -33.61 -24.03 27.69
N LEU A 17 -33.05 -25.21 27.99
CA LEU A 17 -31.64 -25.49 27.75
C LEU A 17 -31.30 -25.42 26.25
N ILE A 18 -32.14 -26.00 25.39
CA ILE A 18 -31.95 -25.96 23.94
C ILE A 18 -32.04 -24.52 23.42
N LEU A 19 -33.04 -23.76 23.85
CA LEU A 19 -33.20 -22.35 23.46
C LEU A 19 -31.99 -21.50 23.89
N PHE A 20 -31.44 -21.75 25.07
CA PHE A 20 -30.26 -21.06 25.56
C PHE A 20 -29.01 -21.36 24.72
N ILE A 21 -28.83 -22.62 24.31
CA ILE A 21 -27.72 -23.02 23.43
C ILE A 21 -27.85 -22.35 22.06
N VAL A 22 -29.06 -22.34 21.47
CA VAL A 22 -29.30 -21.68 20.18
C VAL A 22 -29.01 -20.17 20.27
N PHE A 23 -29.44 -19.53 21.34
CA PHE A 23 -29.14 -18.11 21.58
C PHE A 23 -27.63 -17.84 21.67
N LEU A 24 -26.87 -18.70 22.37
CA LEU A 24 -25.41 -18.58 22.44
C LEU A 24 -24.73 -18.73 21.08
N VAL A 25 -25.19 -19.66 20.23
CA VAL A 25 -24.64 -19.84 18.87
C VAL A 25 -24.89 -18.59 18.02
N ILE A 26 -26.10 -18.01 18.09
CA ILE A 26 -26.44 -16.78 17.37
C ILE A 26 -25.60 -15.59 17.87
N ALA A 27 -25.40 -15.48 19.18
CA ALA A 27 -24.58 -14.43 19.79
C ALA A 27 -23.10 -14.55 19.39
N ILE A 28 -22.54 -15.77 19.32
CA ILE A 28 -21.17 -15.99 18.85
C ILE A 28 -21.04 -15.61 17.37
N TYR A 29 -22.01 -16.03 16.54
CA TYR A 29 -22.02 -15.72 15.12
C TYR A 29 -22.12 -14.22 14.87
N SER A 30 -22.98 -13.51 15.61
CA SER A 30 -23.13 -12.06 15.48
C SER A 30 -21.86 -11.32 15.87
N VAL A 31 -21.17 -11.72 16.95
CA VAL A 31 -19.88 -11.13 17.34
C VAL A 31 -18.80 -11.39 16.28
N PHE A 32 -18.77 -12.58 15.69
CA PHE A 32 -17.82 -12.92 14.63
C PHE A 32 -18.08 -12.08 13.37
N PHE A 33 -19.35 -11.95 12.97
CA PHE A 33 -19.77 -11.17 11.81
C PHE A 33 -19.58 -9.65 12.01
N TRP A 34 -19.75 -9.14 13.24
CA TRP A 34 -19.52 -7.73 13.55
C TRP A 34 -18.04 -7.35 13.54
N LYS A 35 -17.14 -8.29 13.90
CA LYS A 35 -15.69 -8.10 13.77
C LYS A 35 -15.24 -8.05 12.31
N THR A 36 -15.91 -8.76 11.41
CA THR A 36 -15.60 -8.73 9.97
C THR A 36 -16.23 -7.55 9.22
N GLY A 37 -17.24 -6.89 9.80
CA GLY A 37 -18.06 -5.86 9.14
C GLY A 37 -17.53 -4.41 9.18
N LYS A 38 -16.28 -4.15 9.59
CA LYS A 38 -15.70 -2.80 9.53
C LYS A 38 -14.92 -2.59 8.23
N ILE A 39 -15.61 -2.67 7.09
CA ILE A 39 -15.10 -2.02 5.88
C ILE A 39 -15.17 -0.52 6.15
N LYS A 40 -14.01 0.10 6.36
CA LYS A 40 -13.89 1.56 6.46
C LYS A 40 -14.18 2.14 5.08
N THR A 41 -15.44 2.31 4.73
CA THR A 41 -15.82 3.18 3.60
C THR A 41 -15.60 4.62 4.05
N LYS A 42 -14.33 5.04 4.10
CA LYS A 42 -14.03 6.45 3.88
C LYS A 42 -14.54 6.71 2.47
N ALA A 43 -15.56 7.57 2.33
CA ALA A 43 -15.87 8.15 1.03
C ALA A 43 -14.59 8.87 0.59
N GLU A 44 -13.83 8.22 -0.29
CA GLU A 44 -12.62 8.76 -0.86
C GLU A 44 -13.07 9.90 -1.77
N VAL A 45 -12.86 11.13 -1.31
CA VAL A 45 -12.91 12.28 -2.21
C VAL A 45 -11.88 11.96 -3.28
N ILE A 46 -12.35 11.64 -4.49
CA ILE A 46 -11.51 11.33 -5.65
C ILE A 46 -10.76 12.61 -5.98
N LYS A 47 -9.64 12.84 -5.30
CA LYS A 47 -8.70 13.90 -5.66
C LYS A 47 -8.02 13.47 -6.94
N PRO A 48 -7.84 14.36 -7.92
CA PRO A 48 -7.01 14.05 -9.07
C PRO A 48 -5.61 13.64 -8.59
N PRO A 49 -4.95 12.70 -9.28
CA PRO A 49 -3.61 12.25 -8.89
C PRO A 49 -2.65 13.44 -8.92
N PRO A 50 -1.69 13.52 -7.97
CA PRO A 50 -0.77 14.64 -7.92
C PRO A 50 0.15 14.62 -9.14
N SER A 51 0.55 15.81 -9.62
CA SER A 51 1.61 15.92 -10.61
C SER A 51 2.97 15.71 -9.95
N VAL A 52 3.76 14.77 -10.46
CA VAL A 52 5.05 14.36 -9.86
C VAL A 52 6.18 14.47 -10.87
N LYS A 53 7.24 15.20 -10.51
CA LYS A 53 8.46 15.29 -11.30
C LYS A 53 9.45 14.23 -10.88
N ILE A 54 9.83 13.33 -11.79
CA ILE A 54 10.72 12.22 -11.50
C ILE A 54 12.01 12.24 -12.31
N SER A 55 13.09 11.80 -11.65
CA SER A 55 14.35 11.42 -12.30
C SER A 55 14.56 9.92 -12.18
N ILE A 56 14.98 9.26 -13.25
CA ILE A 56 15.25 7.83 -13.28
C ILE A 56 16.77 7.61 -13.35
N LEU A 57 17.34 6.96 -12.35
CA LEU A 57 18.78 6.67 -12.29
C LEU A 57 19.04 5.17 -12.41
N ASN A 58 19.85 4.76 -13.37
CA ASN A 58 20.37 3.40 -13.44
C ASN A 58 21.45 3.18 -12.37
N GLY A 59 21.07 2.48 -11.30
CA GLY A 59 21.95 2.12 -10.18
C GLY A 59 22.46 0.67 -10.22
N CYS A 60 22.00 -0.15 -11.18
CA CYS A 60 22.39 -1.55 -11.28
C CYS A 60 23.42 -1.83 -12.38
N GLY A 61 23.70 -0.85 -13.24
CA GLY A 61 24.71 -0.97 -14.29
C GLY A 61 24.25 -1.76 -15.52
N VAL A 62 22.96 -2.08 -15.61
CA VAL A 62 22.38 -2.70 -16.80
C VAL A 62 22.23 -1.64 -17.88
N ASP A 63 22.83 -1.87 -19.05
CA ASP A 63 22.76 -0.95 -20.17
C ASP A 63 21.31 -0.66 -20.57
N GLY A 64 20.99 0.61 -20.77
CA GLY A 64 19.66 1.05 -21.18
C GLY A 64 18.59 1.05 -20.07
N ALA A 65 18.85 0.56 -18.86
CA ALA A 65 17.80 0.36 -17.85
C ALA A 65 16.97 1.62 -17.53
N ALA A 66 17.61 2.79 -17.40
CA ALA A 66 16.88 4.04 -17.18
C ALA A 66 16.02 4.45 -18.39
N GLY A 67 16.47 4.13 -19.61
CA GLY A 67 15.72 4.33 -20.85
C GLY A 67 14.52 3.40 -20.94
N ASP A 68 14.69 2.11 -20.62
CA ASP A 68 13.60 1.12 -20.58
C ASP A 68 12.47 1.57 -19.66
N VAL A 69 12.81 2.02 -18.45
CA VAL A 69 11.81 2.47 -17.46
C VAL A 69 11.14 3.78 -17.91
N LYS A 70 11.88 4.70 -18.54
CA LYS A 70 11.28 5.90 -19.15
C LYS A 70 10.24 5.51 -20.21
N GLU A 71 10.57 4.57 -21.10
CA GLU A 71 9.65 4.08 -22.11
C GLU A 71 8.43 3.37 -21.51
N TYR A 72 8.62 2.62 -20.41
CA TYR A 72 7.52 2.04 -19.65
C TYR A 72 6.54 3.12 -19.21
N PHE A 73 6.99 4.18 -18.53
CA PHE A 73 6.12 5.27 -18.08
C PHE A 73 5.38 5.97 -19.23
N ILE A 74 6.05 6.18 -20.38
CA ILE A 74 5.42 6.76 -21.58
C ILE A 74 4.32 5.83 -22.11
N LYS A 75 4.55 4.52 -22.17
CA LYS A 75 3.56 3.53 -22.63
C LYS A 75 2.33 3.43 -21.72
N GLN A 76 2.49 3.73 -20.43
CA GLN A 76 1.37 3.76 -19.47
C GLN A 76 0.49 5.02 -19.60
N ASP A 77 0.84 5.99 -20.45
CA ASP A 77 0.08 7.24 -20.69
C ASP A 77 -0.24 8.03 -19.40
N LEU A 78 0.73 8.06 -18.48
CA LEU A 78 0.58 8.69 -17.17
C LEU A 78 0.85 10.19 -17.26
N SER A 79 -0.15 10.96 -17.69
CA SER A 79 -0.05 12.41 -17.92
C SER A 79 0.34 13.25 -16.69
N ASN A 80 0.19 12.72 -15.47
CA ASN A 80 0.58 13.39 -14.24
C ASN A 80 2.03 13.12 -13.80
N ILE A 81 2.80 12.32 -14.55
CA ILE A 81 4.21 12.04 -14.29
C ILE A 81 5.07 12.78 -15.31
N ASP A 82 5.91 13.68 -14.81
CA ASP A 82 6.85 14.46 -15.60
C ASP A 82 8.27 13.88 -15.42
N ILE A 83 8.77 13.17 -16.44
CA ILE A 83 10.11 12.59 -16.43
C ILE A 83 11.11 13.66 -16.87
N ILE A 84 11.80 14.25 -15.90
CA ILE A 84 12.72 15.38 -16.15
C ILE A 84 14.15 14.92 -16.44
N ALA A 85 14.53 13.70 -16.07
CA ALA A 85 15.85 13.13 -16.36
C ALA A 85 15.84 11.59 -16.36
N TRP A 86 16.67 10.98 -17.21
CA TRP A 86 17.01 9.55 -17.15
C TRP A 86 18.50 9.37 -17.46
N ARG A 87 19.26 8.74 -16.57
CA ARG A 87 20.73 8.64 -16.68
C ARG A 87 21.29 7.55 -15.79
N ASN A 88 22.60 7.31 -15.86
CA ASN A 88 23.30 6.52 -14.85
C ASN A 88 23.44 7.30 -13.54
N VAL A 89 23.53 6.58 -12.41
CA VAL A 89 23.94 7.16 -11.14
C VAL A 89 25.31 7.84 -11.25
N ASP A 90 25.53 8.86 -10.43
CA ASP A 90 26.77 9.63 -10.45
C ASP A 90 27.98 8.75 -10.12
N ARG A 91 29.14 9.12 -10.69
CA ARG A 91 30.42 8.43 -10.46
C ARG A 91 30.42 6.94 -10.82
N GLY A 92 29.44 6.44 -11.58
CA GLY A 92 29.36 5.03 -11.98
C GLY A 92 29.14 4.07 -10.81
N MET A 93 28.49 4.54 -9.72
CA MET A 93 28.28 3.76 -8.51
C MET A 93 27.14 2.72 -8.65
N PHE A 94 27.36 1.70 -9.49
CA PHE A 94 26.36 0.66 -9.79
C PHE A 94 26.22 -0.40 -8.69
N ILE A 95 25.87 0.03 -7.48
CA ILE A 95 25.85 -0.82 -6.27
C ILE A 95 24.44 -1.22 -5.82
N TYR A 96 23.40 -0.83 -6.57
CA TYR A 96 22.03 -0.97 -6.13
C TYR A 96 21.48 -2.35 -6.50
N GLY A 97 21.44 -3.24 -5.51
CA GLY A 97 20.76 -4.54 -5.67
C GLY A 97 19.24 -4.46 -5.61
N LYS A 98 18.68 -3.33 -5.12
CA LYS A 98 17.25 -3.11 -4.94
C LYS A 98 16.84 -1.72 -5.39
N THR A 99 15.70 -1.64 -6.05
CA THR A 99 15.10 -0.40 -6.57
C THR A 99 14.56 0.41 -5.41
N ILE A 100 14.87 1.70 -5.39
CA ILE A 100 14.51 2.61 -4.29
C ILE A 100 13.94 3.92 -4.81
N LEU A 101 12.99 4.46 -4.06
CA LEU A 101 12.48 5.83 -4.23
C LEU A 101 13.22 6.77 -3.28
N VAL A 102 13.76 7.86 -3.81
CA VAL A 102 14.43 8.91 -3.03
C VAL A 102 13.56 10.16 -3.09
N SER A 103 12.94 10.50 -1.96
CA SER A 103 12.16 11.74 -1.88
C SER A 103 13.08 12.95 -1.72
N LYS A 104 12.93 13.92 -2.62
CA LYS A 104 13.75 15.14 -2.67
C LYS A 104 13.05 16.36 -2.08
N LYS A 105 11.73 16.28 -1.87
CA LYS A 105 10.92 17.32 -1.22
C LYS A 105 10.07 16.73 -0.09
N GLN A 106 9.65 17.55 0.86
CA GLN A 106 8.76 17.14 1.95
C GLN A 106 7.29 17.04 1.49
N ASP A 107 7.05 16.29 0.42
CA ASP A 107 5.72 16.04 -0.13
C ASP A 107 5.42 14.53 -0.11
N GLU A 108 4.77 14.09 0.98
CA GLU A 108 4.44 12.68 1.19
C GLU A 108 3.36 12.19 0.22
N ASP A 109 2.48 13.07 -0.28
CA ASP A 109 1.38 12.66 -1.16
C ASP A 109 1.93 12.19 -2.50
N LYS A 110 2.94 12.89 -3.05
CA LYS A 110 3.62 12.49 -4.29
C LYS A 110 4.43 11.20 -4.15
N LEU A 111 5.13 11.05 -3.03
CA LEU A 111 5.90 9.83 -2.75
C LEU A 111 4.97 8.63 -2.58
N LYS A 112 3.88 8.80 -1.82
CA LYS A 112 2.86 7.78 -1.62
C LYS A 112 2.21 7.38 -2.94
N TYR A 113 1.87 8.35 -3.78
CA TYR A 113 1.35 8.09 -5.12
C TYR A 113 2.29 7.20 -5.94
N LEU A 114 3.60 7.49 -5.97
CA LEU A 114 4.56 6.65 -6.68
C LEU A 114 4.71 5.24 -6.08
N ILE A 115 4.63 5.10 -4.76
CA ILE A 115 4.65 3.79 -4.10
C ILE A 115 3.44 2.95 -4.53
N GLU A 116 2.25 3.55 -4.52
CA GLU A 116 1.00 2.90 -4.93
C GLU A 116 1.00 2.54 -6.42
N LEU A 117 1.55 3.43 -7.26
CA LEU A 117 1.65 3.24 -8.69
C LEU A 117 2.64 2.14 -9.09
N THR A 118 3.81 2.10 -8.46
CA THR A 118 4.93 1.23 -8.88
C THR A 118 5.05 -0.05 -8.06
N GLY A 119 4.46 -0.10 -6.86
CA GLY A 119 4.68 -1.18 -5.90
C GLY A 119 6.04 -1.15 -5.20
N ILE A 120 6.89 -0.15 -5.48
CA ILE A 120 8.21 -0.01 -4.84
C ILE A 120 8.02 0.46 -3.40
N THR A 121 8.36 -0.40 -2.44
CA THR A 121 8.20 -0.11 -1.00
C THR A 121 9.43 0.52 -0.36
N ARG A 122 10.61 0.34 -0.96
CA ARG A 122 11.86 0.88 -0.44
C ARG A 122 11.95 2.37 -0.75
N LYS A 123 12.01 3.17 0.31
CA LYS A 123 12.11 4.63 0.20
C LYS A 123 13.17 5.20 1.15
N ILE A 124 13.79 6.29 0.73
CA ILE A 124 14.67 7.11 1.56
C ILE A 124 14.34 8.59 1.35
N TYR A 125 14.72 9.42 2.32
CA TYR A 125 14.51 10.87 2.28
C TYR A 125 15.86 11.57 2.14
N SER A 126 16.02 12.38 1.09
CA SER A 126 17.21 13.17 0.82
C SER A 126 16.79 14.54 0.31
N PHE A 127 16.27 15.36 1.22
CA PHE A 127 15.69 16.65 0.85
C PHE A 127 16.73 17.60 0.26
N ASP A 128 16.37 18.22 -0.86
CA ASP A 128 17.16 19.24 -1.52
C ASP A 128 16.20 20.34 -2.02
N PRO A 129 16.19 21.53 -1.42
CA PRO A 129 15.29 22.60 -1.84
C PRO A 129 15.65 23.17 -3.22
N ASN A 130 16.85 22.90 -3.74
CA ASN A 130 17.33 23.45 -5.00
C ASN A 130 17.02 22.54 -6.20
N THR A 131 16.65 21.27 -5.96
CA THR A 131 16.30 20.37 -7.07
C THR A 131 14.86 20.61 -7.53
N ILE A 132 14.66 20.52 -8.84
CA ILE A 132 13.33 20.57 -9.45
C ILE A 132 12.58 19.25 -9.27
N GLU A 133 13.31 18.14 -9.09
CA GLU A 133 12.75 16.80 -8.97
C GLU A 133 12.00 16.62 -7.63
N ASP A 134 10.87 15.93 -7.66
CA ASP A 134 10.10 15.60 -6.45
C ASP A 134 10.60 14.28 -5.85
N VAL A 135 10.77 13.27 -6.72
CA VAL A 135 11.23 11.92 -6.35
C VAL A 135 12.20 11.41 -7.40
N GLN A 136 13.25 10.74 -6.95
CA GLN A 136 14.19 10.05 -7.82
C GLN A 136 14.02 8.53 -7.67
N ILE A 137 13.90 7.82 -8.79
CA ILE A 137 13.81 6.37 -8.85
C ILE A 137 15.21 5.84 -9.16
N ILE A 138 15.87 5.22 -8.19
CA ILE A 138 17.16 4.57 -8.42
C ILE A 138 16.90 3.08 -8.67
N LEU A 139 17.18 2.65 -9.89
CA LEU A 139 16.96 1.29 -10.38
C LEU A 139 17.98 0.34 -9.79
N GLY A 140 17.49 -0.69 -9.10
CA GLY A 140 18.31 -1.81 -8.67
C GLY A 140 18.25 -2.97 -9.66
N SER A 141 18.97 -4.05 -9.38
CA SER A 141 18.95 -5.27 -10.21
C SER A 141 17.55 -5.90 -10.34
N ASP A 142 16.64 -5.55 -9.43
CA ASP A 142 15.24 -5.98 -9.38
C ASP A 142 14.27 -5.07 -10.16
N TYR A 143 14.74 -4.06 -10.90
CA TYR A 143 13.83 -3.06 -11.49
C TYR A 143 12.77 -3.65 -12.43
N ARG A 144 13.09 -4.77 -13.09
CA ARG A 144 12.16 -5.49 -13.98
C ARG A 144 10.99 -6.13 -13.23
N GLU A 145 11.08 -6.30 -11.91
CA GLU A 145 9.94 -6.72 -11.08
C GLU A 145 8.84 -5.65 -11.04
N PHE A 146 9.18 -4.38 -11.32
CA PHE A 146 8.27 -3.24 -11.26
C PHE A 146 7.91 -2.66 -12.64
N PHE A 147 8.75 -2.86 -13.66
CA PHE A 147 8.68 -2.14 -14.94
C PHE A 147 8.87 -3.06 -16.17
N ASN A 148 8.02 -4.08 -16.31
CA ASN A 148 8.02 -4.99 -17.47
C ASN A 148 6.92 -4.67 -18.49
#